data_AF-A0A8S2RJB3-F1
#
_entry.id   AF-A0A8S2RJB3-F1
#
_cell.length_a   1.000
_cell.length_b   1.000
_cell.length_c   1.000
_cell.angle_alpha   90.00
_cell.angle_beta   90.00
_cell.angle_gamma   90.00
#
_symmetry.space_group_name_H-M   'P 1'
#
loop_
_entity.id
_entity.type
_entity.pdbx_description
1 polymer ?
#
loop_
_entity_poly.entity_id
_entity_poly.type
_entity_poly.pdbx_seq_one_letter_code
_entity_poly.pdbx_strand_id
1 'polypeptide(L)'
;GLKATLQTIFDICKKYQGSINIDDILVTPTTISNNVKKLAEYYRSLLRPILIEQAESGALVVCPDFWTDNHKKINYLDLMKLTKQVWVL
;
A
#
# COMPACT_ATOMS: atom_id res chain seq x y z
N GLY A 1 0.67 -7.79 -7.17
CA GLY A 1 2.03 -8.14 -7.60
C GLY A 1 2.02 -8.48 -9.10
N LEU A 2 3.14 -8.31 -9.80
CA LEU A 2 3.26 -8.39 -11.27
C LEU A 2 2.46 -9.53 -11.93
N LYS A 3 2.48 -10.73 -11.35
CA LYS A 3 1.70 -11.89 -11.80
C LYS A 3 0.18 -11.62 -11.88
N ALA A 4 -0.38 -10.95 -10.88
CA ALA A 4 -1.81 -10.61 -10.86
C ALA A 4 -2.15 -9.58 -11.94
N THR A 5 -1.28 -8.58 -12.15
CA THR A 5 -1.47 -7.57 -13.20
C THR A 5 -1.45 -8.21 -14.59
N LEU A 6 -0.51 -9.11 -14.85
CA LEU A 6 -0.44 -9.86 -16.11
C LEU A 6 -1.69 -10.74 -16.30
N GLN A 7 -2.15 -11.41 -15.24
CA GLN A 7 -3.37 -12.21 -15.29
C GLN A 7 -4.59 -11.35 -15.65
N THR A 8 -4.74 -10.17 -15.05
CA THR A 8 -5.81 -9.23 -15.38
C THR A 8 -5.77 -8.81 -16.86
N ILE A 9 -4.58 -8.53 -17.40
CA ILE A 9 -4.42 -8.20 -18.82
C ILE A 9 -4.85 -9.38 -19.71
N PHE A 10 -4.42 -10.61 -19.38
CA PHE A 10 -4.83 -11.80 -20.13
C PHE A 10 -6.34 -12.03 -20.08
N ASP A 11 -6.98 -11.82 -18.93
CA ASP A 11 -8.43 -11.99 -18.77
C ASP A 11 -9.22 -10.94 -19.57
N ILE A 12 -8.71 -9.70 -19.61
CA ILE A 12 -9.26 -8.63 -20.45
C ILE A 12 -9.12 -9.01 -21.93
N CYS A 13 -7.93 -9.41 -22.39
CA CYS A 13 -7.72 -9.83 -23.77
C CYS A 13 -8.61 -11.01 -24.18
N LYS A 14 -8.79 -12.00 -23.29
CA LYS A 14 -9.71 -13.14 -23.52
C LYS A 14 -11.17 -12.72 -23.60
N LYS A 15 -11.59 -11.76 -22.76
CA LYS A 15 -12.99 -11.31 -22.69
C LYS A 15 -13.42 -10.53 -23.92
N TYR A 16 -12.55 -9.71 -24.49
CA TYR A 16 -12.90 -8.81 -25.58
C TYR A 16 -12.57 -9.35 -26.99
N GLN A 17 -11.87 -10.49 -27.11
CA GLN A 17 -11.64 -11.28 -28.35
C GLN A 17 -11.27 -10.47 -29.63
N GLY A 18 -10.76 -9.25 -29.48
CA GLY A 18 -10.47 -8.31 -30.56
C GLY A 18 -9.21 -7.50 -30.28
N SER A 19 -8.80 -6.66 -31.23
CA SER A 19 -7.66 -5.76 -31.03
C SER A 19 -8.03 -4.69 -30.01
N ILE A 20 -7.55 -4.85 -28.77
CA ILE A 20 -7.64 -3.81 -27.75
C ILE A 20 -6.43 -2.89 -27.93
N ASN A 21 -6.66 -1.58 -28.00
CA ASN A 21 -5.56 -0.64 -27.96
C ASN A 21 -4.96 -0.66 -26.55
N ILE A 22 -3.66 -0.94 -26.46
CA ILE A 22 -2.91 -0.98 -25.20
C ILE A 22 -3.01 0.35 -24.45
N ASP A 23 -3.06 1.46 -25.18
CA ASP A 23 -3.15 2.80 -24.59
C ASP A 23 -4.46 3.03 -23.83
N ASP A 24 -5.53 2.29 -24.17
CA ASP A 24 -6.81 2.37 -23.45
C ASP A 24 -6.80 1.56 -22.15
N ILE A 25 -5.86 0.61 -22.00
CA ILE A 25 -5.70 -0.22 -20.81
C ILE A 25 -4.66 0.39 -19.85
N LEU A 26 -3.60 0.98 -20.40
CA LEU A 26 -2.50 1.51 -19.61
C LEU A 26 -2.92 2.80 -18.90
N VAL A 27 -3.09 2.70 -17.58
CA VAL A 27 -3.30 3.86 -16.73
C VAL A 27 -2.03 4.71 -16.65
N THR A 28 -2.20 6.03 -16.78
CA THR A 28 -1.07 6.97 -16.66
C THR A 28 -0.43 6.89 -15.26
N PRO A 29 0.87 7.23 -15.12
CA PRO A 29 1.52 7.29 -13.80
C PRO A 29 0.77 8.17 -12.80
N THR A 30 0.16 9.26 -13.26
CA THR A 30 -0.69 10.15 -12.45
C THR A 30 -1.93 9.43 -11.94
N THR A 31 -2.61 8.65 -12.78
CA THR A 31 -3.77 7.84 -12.39
C THR A 31 -3.39 6.78 -11.35
N ILE A 32 -2.25 6.10 -11.53
CA ILE A 32 -1.73 5.12 -10.56
C ILE A 32 -1.49 5.80 -9.21
N SER A 33 -0.76 6.93 -9.20
CA SER A 33 -0.47 7.70 -7.99
C SER A 33 -1.74 8.12 -7.25
N ASN A 34 -2.73 8.63 -7.97
CA ASN A 34 -4.02 9.02 -7.38
C ASN A 34 -4.78 7.83 -6.80
N ASN A 35 -4.78 6.68 -7.48
CA ASN A 35 -5.43 5.47 -6.99
C ASN A 35 -4.75 4.91 -5.74
N VAL A 36 -3.41 4.92 -5.69
CA VAL A 36 -2.65 4.52 -4.50
C VAL A 36 -2.98 5.42 -3.31
N LYS A 37 -3.07 6.74 -3.52
CA LYS A 37 -3.47 7.70 -2.47
C LYS A 37 -4.87 7.42 -1.95
N LYS A 38 -5.86 7.26 -2.83
CA LYS A 38 -7.25 6.93 -2.46
C LYS A 38 -7.34 5.63 -1.68
N LEU A 39 -6.61 4.60 -2.11
CA LEU A 39 -6.58 3.31 -1.43
C LEU A 39 -5.96 3.43 -0.03
N ALA A 40 -4.87 4.20 0.10
CA ALA A 40 -4.26 4.46 1.39
C ALA A 40 -5.20 5.24 2.33
N GLU A 41 -5.93 6.23 1.83
CA GLU A 41 -6.94 6.97 2.61
C GLU A 41 -8.10 6.09 3.06
N TYR A 42 -8.59 5.22 2.18
CA TYR A 42 -9.63 4.24 2.50
C TYR A 42 -9.18 3.30 3.62
N TYR A 43 -8.01 2.68 3.52
CA TYR A 43 -7.52 1.82 4.60
C TYR A 43 -7.22 2.59 5.88
N ARG A 44 -6.75 3.84 5.79
CA ARG A 44 -6.59 4.69 6.98
C ARG A 44 -7.92 4.95 7.68
N SER A 45 -8.99 5.22 6.95
CA SER A 45 -10.31 5.46 7.58
C SER A 45 -10.84 4.21 8.28
N LEU A 46 -10.64 3.04 7.69
CA LEU A 46 -11.01 1.76 8.30
C LEU A 46 -10.19 1.41 9.53
N LEU A 47 -8.87 1.62 9.48
CA LEU A 47 -7.95 1.23 10.55
C LEU A 47 -7.88 2.25 11.69
N ARG A 48 -8.23 3.52 11.44
CA ARG A 48 -8.09 4.59 12.44
C ARG A 48 -8.84 4.32 13.74
N PRO A 49 -10.11 3.89 13.77
CA PRO A 49 -10.80 3.58 15.01
C PRO A 49 -10.10 2.47 15.81
N ILE A 50 -9.68 1.40 15.13
CA ILE A 50 -8.97 0.27 15.73
C ILE A 50 -7.64 0.74 16.35
N LEU A 51 -6.88 1.55 15.62
CA LEU A 51 -5.60 2.07 16.13
C LEU A 51 -5.77 3.03 17.32
N ILE A 52 -6.87 3.80 17.36
CA ILE A 52 -7.18 4.67 18.50
C ILE A 52 -7.50 3.81 19.74
N GLU A 53 -8.37 2.81 19.60
CA GLU A 53 -8.71 1.90 20.69
C GLU A 53 -7.47 1.16 21.24
N GLN A 54 -6.60 0.68 20.36
CA GLN A 54 -5.36 0.02 20.75
C GLN A 54 -4.37 0.98 21.43
N ALA A 55 -4.35 2.26 21.04
CA ALA A 55 -3.54 3.28 21.70
C ALA A 55 -4.07 3.59 23.11
N GLU A 56 -5.38 3.80 23.24
CA GLU A 56 -6.04 4.12 24.51
C GLU A 56 -5.93 2.98 25.53
N SER A 57 -5.95 1.72 25.07
CA SER A 57 -5.74 0.54 25.90
C SER A 57 -4.27 0.26 26.28
N GLY A 58 -3.32 1.06 25.78
CA GLY A 58 -1.88 0.82 26.02
C GLY A 58 -1.34 -0.45 25.34
N ALA A 59 -2.04 -0.95 24.32
CA ALA A 59 -1.70 -2.15 23.55
C ALA A 59 -0.95 -1.83 22.24
N LEU A 60 -0.79 -0.55 21.91
CA LEU A 60 -0.05 -0.08 20.75
C LEU A 60 1.43 0.14 21.10
N VAL A 61 2.32 -0.45 20.31
CA VAL A 61 3.77 -0.19 20.35
C VAL A 61 4.18 0.47 19.05
N VAL A 62 5.02 1.49 19.14
CA VAL A 62 5.65 2.13 17.99
C VAL A 62 7.12 1.74 17.97
N CYS A 63 7.59 1.24 16.83
CA CYS A 63 8.97 0.85 16.60
C CYS A 63 9.57 1.84 15.60
N PRO A 64 10.25 2.90 16.09
CA PRO A 64 10.93 3.83 15.21
C PRO A 64 12.22 3.19 14.70
N ASP A 65 12.42 3.23 13.39
CA ASP A 65 13.68 2.84 12.74
C ASP A 65 14.31 4.07 12.07
N PHE A 66 15.62 4.20 12.22
CA PHE A 66 16.39 5.34 11.74
C PHE A 66 17.61 4.85 10.99
N TRP A 67 17.79 5.34 9.77
CA TRP A 67 19.01 5.10 9.03
C TRP A 67 19.40 6.30 8.16
N THR A 68 20.70 6.40 7.90
CA THR A 68 21.26 7.40 7.00
C THR A 68 21.64 6.73 5.69
N ASP A 69 21.10 7.24 4.57
CA ASP A 69 21.61 6.91 3.25
C ASP A 69 22.75 7.88 2.89
N ASN A 70 23.97 7.38 3.03
CA ASN A 70 25.20 8.13 2.74
C ASN A 70 25.40 8.43 1.25
N HIS A 71 24.74 7.71 0.34
CA HIS A 71 24.81 7.96 -1.09
C HIS A 71 23.87 9.11 -1.47
N LYS A 72 22.62 9.05 -1.01
CA LYS A 72 21.62 10.10 -1.27
C LYS A 72 21.75 11.32 -0.37
N LYS A 73 22.58 11.24 0.68
CA LYS A 73 22.75 12.29 1.70
C LYS A 73 21.43 12.63 2.40
N ILE A 74 20.61 11.61 2.66
CA ILE A 74 19.28 11.74 3.28
C ILE A 74 19.21 10.83 4.52
N ASN A 75 18.57 11.32 5.58
CA ASN A 75 18.20 10.53 6.74
C ASN A 75 16.74 10.09 6.61
N TYR A 76 16.48 8.81 6.90
CA TYR A 76 15.15 8.23 6.90
C TYR A 76 14.71 7.93 8.33
N LEU A 77 13.43 8.16 8.57
CA LEU A 77 12.72 7.77 9.79
C LEU A 77 11.50 6.95 9.36
N ASP A 78 11.48 5.68 9.72
CA ASP A 78 10.32 4.82 9.55
C ASP A 78 9.63 4.59 10.89
N LEU A 79 8.30 4.53 10.85
CA LEU A 79 7.45 4.36 12.02
C LEU A 79 6.53 3.18 11.79
N MET A 80 6.96 2.00 12.25
CA MET A 80 6.10 0.82 12.26
C MET A 80 5.23 0.81 13.52
N LYS A 81 3.94 0.52 13.34
CA LYS A 81 2.99 0.32 14.44
C LYS A 81 2.72 -1.17 14.59
N LEU A 82 2.90 -1.69 15.80
CA LEU A 82 2.59 -3.06 16.16
C LEU A 82 1.52 -3.09 17.25
N THR A 83 0.57 -4.01 17.13
CA THR A 83 -0.41 -4.29 18.19
C THR A 83 0.08 -5.48 19.01
N LYS A 84 -0.06 -5.44 20.34
CA LYS A 84 0.40 -6.50 21.25
C LYS A 84 -0.16 -7.88 20.94
N GLN A 85 -1.31 -7.99 20.26
CA GLN A 85 -1.88 -9.29 19.85
C GLN A 85 -0.95 -10.11 18.93
N VAL A 86 -0.03 -9.46 18.19
CA VAL A 86 0.89 -10.14 17.27
C VAL A 86 2.06 -10.83 17.99
N TRP A 87 2.28 -10.56 19.28
CA TRP A 87 3.40 -11.10 20.07
C TRP A 87 3.06 -12.36 20.89
N VAL A 88 1.84 -12.91 20.74
CA VAL A 88 1.43 -14.17 21.42
C VAL A 88 1.34 -15.30 20.40
N LEU A 89 2.46 -15.64 19.76
CA LEU A 89 2.70 -16.90 19.03
C LEU A 89 4.17 -17.27 19.12
#